data_AF-A0A2A5BNQ7-F1
#
_entry.id   AF-A0A2A5BNQ7-F1
#
_cell.length_a   1.000
_cell.length_b   1.000
_cell.length_c   1.000
_cell.angle_alpha   90.00
_cell.angle_beta   90.00
_cell.angle_gamma   90.00
#
_symmetry.space_group_name_H-M   'P 1'
#
loop_
_entity.id
_entity.type
_entity.pdbx_description
1 polymer ?
#
loop_
_entity_poly.entity_id
_entity_poly.type
_entity_poly.pdbx_seq_one_letter_code
_entity_poly.pdbx_strand_id
1 'polypeptide(L)'
;MDENVYKNPEASLENNRAFCRECGHQILITTVTCSKCRATQVTGGKEKVIAALLAIFLGNFGIHRFYLGQWWGVFYLLFFWTLIPGIISLIEGFVFLCTSQETWTRKYSRTKGSSALVLVLVLFFAVVPVLGILAAIAVPAYQQYKENAEQHQIEAKKKNMESEPQLQDFQP
;
A
#
# COMPACT_ATOMS: atom_id res chain seq x y z
N MET A 1 28.06 21.80 -40.40
CA MET A 1 28.39 21.74 -38.96
C MET A 1 27.43 22.70 -38.32
N ASP A 2 26.28 22.20 -37.93
CA ASP A 2 25.09 23.02 -37.75
C ASP A 2 25.03 23.38 -36.27
N GLU A 3 25.75 24.45 -35.92
CA GLU A 3 25.78 25.00 -34.58
C GLU A 3 24.43 25.65 -34.28
N ASN A 4 23.57 24.94 -33.57
CA ASN A 4 22.26 25.43 -33.15
C ASN A 4 22.42 26.64 -32.21
N VAL A 5 22.20 27.84 -32.76
CA VAL A 5 22.31 29.17 -32.12
C VAL A 5 21.42 29.32 -30.87
N TYR A 6 20.41 28.47 -30.70
CA TYR A 6 19.46 28.48 -29.58
C TYR A 6 19.69 27.33 -28.57
N LYS A 7 20.93 27.12 -28.13
CA LYS A 7 21.19 26.22 -26.99
C LYS A 7 20.82 26.92 -25.68
N ASN A 8 19.76 26.44 -25.02
CA ASN A 8 19.48 26.81 -23.63
C ASN A 8 20.61 26.25 -22.75
N PRO A 9 21.42 27.08 -22.06
CA PRO A 9 22.56 26.63 -21.26
C PRO A 9 22.17 25.73 -20.08
N GLU A 10 20.90 25.70 -19.68
CA GLU A 10 20.38 24.83 -18.62
C GLU A 10 19.93 23.43 -19.11
N ALA A 11 19.92 23.19 -20.43
CA ALA A 11 19.43 21.93 -20.97
C ALA A 11 20.47 20.81 -20.84
N SER A 12 20.40 20.03 -19.75
CA SER A 12 21.20 18.82 -19.51
C SER A 12 20.71 17.63 -20.37
N LEU A 13 20.93 17.72 -21.69
CA LEU A 13 20.45 16.74 -22.66
C LEU A 13 21.32 15.47 -22.78
N GLU A 14 22.45 15.42 -22.09
CA GLU A 14 23.47 14.37 -22.29
C GLU A 14 23.09 13.05 -21.60
N ASN A 15 22.53 13.10 -20.39
CA ASN A 15 22.18 11.92 -19.60
C ASN A 15 20.79 11.33 -19.91
N ASN A 16 20.09 11.84 -20.92
CA ASN A 16 18.68 11.49 -21.18
C ASN A 16 18.40 11.12 -22.64
N ARG A 17 19.35 10.42 -23.27
CA ARG A 17 19.29 9.93 -24.65
C ARG A 17 18.80 8.48 -24.67
N ALA A 18 17.99 8.12 -25.64
CA ALA A 18 17.56 6.76 -25.92
C ALA A 18 17.78 6.44 -27.41
N PHE A 19 17.86 5.15 -27.77
CA PHE A 19 17.97 4.74 -29.16
C PHE A 19 16.59 4.49 -29.77
N CYS A 20 16.38 4.94 -31.00
CA CYS A 20 15.19 4.64 -31.79
C CYS A 20 15.11 3.12 -32.06
N ARG A 21 13.96 2.49 -31.78
CA ARG A 21 13.77 1.04 -31.96
C ARG A 21 13.71 0.60 -33.43
N GLU A 22 13.40 1.53 -34.33
CA GLU A 22 13.26 1.25 -35.77
C GLU A 22 14.57 1.46 -36.54
N CYS A 23 15.35 2.50 -36.20
CA CYS A 23 16.49 2.93 -37.01
C CYS A 23 17.82 3.06 -36.24
N GLY A 24 17.82 2.85 -34.93
CA GLY A 24 19.02 2.92 -34.09
C GLY A 24 19.60 4.32 -33.88
N HIS A 25 18.95 5.39 -34.37
CA HIS A 25 19.44 6.76 -34.16
C HIS A 25 19.23 7.22 -32.71
N GLN A 26 20.17 7.98 -32.17
CA GLN A 26 20.07 8.57 -30.83
C GLN A 26 19.04 9.69 -30.84
N ILE A 27 18.04 9.59 -29.97
CA ILE A 27 16.99 10.58 -29.77
C ILE A 27 16.91 10.94 -28.28
N LEU A 28 16.20 12.02 -27.95
CA LEU A 28 15.95 12.38 -26.56
C LEU A 28 14.85 11.48 -25.99
N ILE A 29 14.96 11.02 -24.74
CA ILE A 29 13.94 10.12 -24.15
C ILE A 29 12.53 10.73 -24.13
N THR A 30 12.43 12.06 -24.18
CA THR A 30 11.16 12.80 -24.17
C THR A 30 10.57 12.99 -25.57
N THR A 31 11.32 12.70 -26.64
CA THR A 31 10.80 12.83 -28.02
C THR A 31 9.96 11.62 -28.38
N VAL A 32 8.69 11.87 -28.73
CA VAL A 32 7.73 10.83 -29.16
C VAL A 32 7.96 10.42 -30.61
N THR A 33 8.54 11.29 -31.44
CA THR A 33 8.76 11.01 -32.87
C THR A 33 10.24 11.11 -33.18
N CYS A 34 10.79 10.09 -33.85
CA CYS A 34 12.18 10.11 -34.29
C CYS A 34 12.39 11.15 -35.40
N SER A 35 13.39 12.02 -35.29
CA SER A 35 13.75 13.01 -36.32
C SER A 35 14.25 12.40 -37.62
N LYS A 36 14.82 11.19 -37.57
CA LYS A 36 15.44 10.53 -38.74
C LYS A 36 14.46 9.66 -39.53
N CYS A 37 13.74 8.75 -38.86
CA CYS A 37 12.84 7.80 -39.52
C CYS A 37 11.34 8.11 -39.30
N ARG A 38 11.01 9.12 -38.48
CA ARG A 38 9.64 9.50 -38.14
C ARG A 38 8.81 8.41 -37.44
N ALA A 39 9.40 7.29 -37.06
CA ALA A 39 8.74 6.27 -36.26
C ALA A 39 8.36 6.82 -34.88
N THR A 40 7.10 6.58 -34.48
CA THR A 40 6.59 6.92 -33.15
C THR A 40 7.21 6.00 -32.10
N GLN A 41 7.87 6.59 -31.13
CA GLN A 41 8.50 5.90 -30.01
C GLN A 41 7.58 5.96 -28.80
N VAL A 42 7.14 4.79 -28.34
CA VAL A 42 6.46 4.65 -27.04
C VAL A 42 7.53 4.74 -25.95
N THR A 43 7.62 5.90 -25.31
CA THR A 43 8.53 6.18 -24.20
C THR A 43 7.94 5.57 -22.93
N GLY A 44 8.73 4.76 -22.20
CA GLY A 44 8.29 3.91 -21.08
C GLY A 44 7.32 4.61 -20.11
N GLY A 45 6.07 4.18 -20.13
CA GLY A 45 5.02 4.57 -19.20
C GLY A 45 4.71 3.44 -18.23
N LYS A 46 3.85 3.72 -17.24
CA LYS A 46 3.38 2.68 -16.31
C LYS A 46 2.54 1.66 -17.06
N GLU A 47 2.66 0.38 -16.73
CA GLU A 47 1.93 -0.69 -17.41
C GLU A 47 0.47 -0.72 -16.95
N LYS A 48 -0.47 -0.68 -17.91
CA LYS A 48 -1.91 -0.72 -17.60
C LYS A 48 -2.32 -2.02 -16.94
N VAL A 49 -1.69 -3.12 -17.35
CA VAL A 49 -2.03 -4.47 -16.88
C VAL A 49 -1.62 -4.59 -15.42
N ILE A 50 -0.44 -4.06 -15.06
CA ILE A 50 0.02 -4.02 -13.67
C ILE A 50 -0.94 -3.18 -12.82
N ALA A 51 -1.36 -2.01 -13.30
CA ALA A 51 -2.33 -1.17 -12.59
C ALA A 51 -3.68 -1.87 -12.38
N ALA A 52 -4.18 -2.61 -13.38
CA ALA A 52 -5.43 -3.37 -13.28
C ALA A 52 -5.31 -4.56 -12.32
N LEU A 53 -4.21 -5.31 -12.37
CA LEU A 53 -3.95 -6.42 -11.44
C LEU A 53 -3.84 -5.91 -10.01
N LEU A 54 -3.13 -4.81 -9.78
CA LEU A 54 -3.05 -4.16 -8.48
C LEU A 54 -4.44 -3.73 -7.99
N ALA A 55 -5.34 -3.29 -8.88
CA ALA A 55 -6.68 -2.86 -8.51
C ALA A 55 -7.58 -4.06 -8.13
N ILE A 56 -7.42 -5.21 -8.78
CA ILE A 56 -8.22 -6.41 -8.51
C ILE A 56 -7.74 -7.13 -7.25
N PHE A 57 -6.42 -7.35 -7.11
CA PHE A 57 -5.88 -8.14 -6.00
C PHE A 57 -5.59 -7.30 -4.75
N LEU A 58 -5.11 -6.06 -4.93
CA LEU A 58 -4.69 -5.17 -3.84
C LEU A 58 -5.55 -3.89 -3.79
N GLY A 59 -6.75 -3.92 -4.38
CA GLY A 59 -7.66 -2.78 -4.48
C GLY A 59 -8.15 -2.25 -3.14
N ASN A 60 -8.39 -3.13 -2.17
CA ASN A 60 -8.84 -2.73 -0.84
C ASN A 60 -7.81 -1.83 -0.12
N PHE A 61 -6.52 -1.94 -0.47
CA PHE A 61 -5.46 -1.10 0.05
C PHE A 61 -5.24 0.18 -0.79
N GLY A 62 -5.86 0.32 -1.96
CA GLY A 62 -5.69 1.49 -2.84
C GLY A 62 -4.33 1.58 -3.54
N ILE A 63 -3.56 0.48 -3.58
CA ILE A 63 -2.18 0.47 -4.08
C ILE A 63 -2.11 0.78 -5.58
N HIS A 64 -3.14 0.42 -6.35
CA HIS A 64 -3.24 0.79 -7.78
C HIS A 64 -3.25 2.30 -8.01
N ARG A 65 -3.85 3.09 -7.10
CA ARG A 65 -3.86 4.56 -7.17
C ARG A 65 -2.49 5.14 -6.83
N PHE A 66 -1.77 4.55 -5.88
CA PHE A 66 -0.38 4.92 -5.58
C PHE A 66 0.58 4.54 -6.71
N TYR A 67 0.36 3.39 -7.37
CA TYR A 67 1.08 3.01 -8.57
C TYR A 67 0.91 4.08 -9.66
N LEU A 68 -0.28 4.66 -9.79
CA LEU A 68 -0.53 5.77 -10.72
C LEU A 68 -0.02 7.12 -10.21
N GLY A 69 0.55 7.23 -9.02
CA GLY A 69 1.07 8.48 -8.45
C GLY A 69 -0.03 9.43 -7.95
N GLN A 70 -1.23 8.93 -7.66
CA GLN A 70 -2.37 9.72 -7.22
C GLN A 70 -2.49 9.72 -5.69
N TRP A 71 -2.49 10.91 -5.08
CA TRP A 71 -2.60 11.10 -3.62
C TRP A 71 -3.94 10.64 -3.04
N TRP A 72 -4.99 10.61 -3.86
CA TRP A 72 -6.32 10.14 -3.45
C TRP A 72 -6.35 8.64 -3.07
N GLY A 73 -5.31 7.87 -3.38
CA GLY A 73 -5.13 6.52 -2.83
C GLY A 73 -5.12 6.48 -1.29
N VAL A 74 -4.81 7.59 -0.61
CA VAL A 74 -4.87 7.69 0.85
C VAL A 74 -6.29 7.43 1.37
N PHE A 75 -7.33 7.92 0.69
CA PHE A 75 -8.71 7.67 1.12
C PHE A 75 -9.08 6.19 1.04
N TYR A 76 -8.63 5.50 -0.01
CA TYR A 76 -8.85 4.05 -0.16
C TYR A 76 -8.23 3.30 1.01
N LEU A 77 -7.06 3.74 1.46
CA LEU A 77 -6.36 3.11 2.56
C LEU A 77 -6.89 3.52 3.94
N LEU A 78 -7.50 4.70 4.12
CA LEU A 78 -8.22 5.02 5.36
C LEU A 78 -9.50 4.18 5.49
N PHE A 79 -10.17 3.91 4.38
CA PHE A 79 -11.40 3.13 4.38
C PHE A 79 -11.18 1.63 4.18
N PHE A 80 -9.93 1.12 4.21
CA PHE A 80 -9.66 -0.30 3.91
C PHE A 80 -10.40 -1.27 4.85
N TRP A 81 -10.72 -0.84 6.07
CA TRP A 81 -11.49 -1.64 7.02
C TRP A 81 -12.99 -1.74 6.70
N THR A 82 -13.52 -0.90 5.81
CA THR A 82 -14.95 -0.90 5.46
C THR A 82 -15.29 -1.83 4.29
N LEU A 83 -14.29 -2.41 3.62
CA LEU A 83 -14.41 -3.20 2.37
C LEU A 83 -15.01 -2.45 1.16
N ILE A 84 -15.56 -1.24 1.36
CA ILE A 84 -16.07 -0.35 0.31
C ILE A 84 -14.98 -0.05 -0.75
N PRO A 85 -13.72 0.26 -0.38
CA PRO A 85 -12.67 0.52 -1.35
C PRO A 85 -12.37 -0.69 -2.24
N GLY A 86 -12.56 -1.91 -1.72
CA GLY A 86 -12.37 -3.14 -2.49
C GLY A 86 -13.32 -3.23 -3.70
N ILE A 87 -14.61 -2.97 -3.50
CA ILE A 87 -15.61 -3.03 -4.59
C ILE A 87 -15.35 -1.92 -5.62
N ILE A 88 -15.08 -0.70 -5.17
CA ILE A 88 -14.77 0.43 -6.07
C ILE A 88 -13.53 0.12 -6.90
N SER A 89 -12.47 -0.41 -6.27
CA SER A 89 -11.22 -0.75 -6.95
C SER A 89 -11.38 -1.88 -7.96
N LEU A 90 -12.27 -2.83 -7.70
CA LEU A 90 -12.58 -3.91 -8.63
C LEU A 90 -13.20 -3.32 -9.91
N ILE A 91 -14.17 -2.42 -9.79
CA ILE A 91 -14.78 -1.72 -10.94
C ILE A 91 -13.71 -0.92 -11.69
N GLU A 92 -12.85 -0.19 -10.98
CA GLU A 92 -11.74 0.56 -11.58
C GLU A 92 -10.76 -0.33 -12.32
N GLY A 93 -10.45 -1.52 -11.79
CA GLY A 93 -9.62 -2.52 -12.45
C GLY A 93 -10.18 -2.94 -13.80
N PHE A 94 -11.49 -3.21 -13.89
CA PHE A 94 -12.15 -3.48 -15.17
C PHE A 94 -12.10 -2.29 -16.13
N VAL A 95 -12.34 -1.07 -15.63
CA VAL A 95 -12.23 0.15 -16.44
C VAL A 95 -10.82 0.31 -17.00
N PHE A 96 -9.78 0.03 -16.23
CA PHE A 96 -8.39 0.10 -16.70
C PHE A 96 -8.08 -0.94 -17.78
N LEU A 97 -8.63 -2.15 -17.67
CA LEU A 97 -8.49 -3.19 -18.72
C LEU A 97 -9.19 -2.77 -20.01
N CYS A 98 -10.40 -2.21 -19.91
CA CYS A 98 -11.18 -1.72 -21.06
C CYS A 98 -10.65 -0.42 -21.67
N THR A 99 -9.70 0.25 -21.01
CA THR A 99 -9.09 1.49 -21.52
C THR A 99 -8.07 1.18 -22.61
N SER A 100 -8.12 1.94 -23.72
CA SER A 100 -7.19 1.79 -24.84
C SER A 100 -5.76 2.22 -24.47
N GLN A 101 -4.75 1.63 -25.13
CA GLN A 101 -3.34 1.95 -24.84
C GLN A 101 -3.00 3.42 -25.08
N GLU A 102 -3.61 4.04 -26.09
CA GLU A 102 -3.37 5.44 -26.42
C GLU A 102 -3.86 6.39 -25.33
N THR A 103 -5.09 6.16 -24.84
CA THR A 103 -5.68 6.98 -23.78
C THR A 103 -4.95 6.80 -22.45
N TRP A 104 -4.51 5.58 -22.17
CA TRP A 104 -3.66 5.25 -21.02
C TRP A 104 -2.34 6.01 -21.05
N THR A 105 -1.61 5.89 -22.16
CA THR A 105 -0.28 6.50 -22.33
C THR A 105 -0.37 8.03 -22.24
N ARG A 106 -1.42 8.64 -22.80
CA ARG A 106 -1.65 10.08 -22.68
C ARG A 106 -1.88 10.54 -21.24
N LYS A 107 -2.57 9.73 -20.42
CA LYS A 107 -2.96 10.12 -19.05
C LYS A 107 -1.88 9.81 -18.00
N TYR A 108 -1.14 8.72 -18.16
CA TYR A 108 -0.26 8.16 -17.12
C TYR A 108 1.22 8.07 -17.50
N SER A 109 1.65 8.65 -18.63
CA SER A 109 3.07 8.67 -19.03
C SER A 109 3.96 9.56 -18.16
N ARG A 110 3.40 10.56 -17.46
CA ARG A 110 4.17 11.54 -16.67
C ARG A 110 3.78 11.59 -15.19
N THR A 111 3.27 10.49 -14.62
CA THR A 111 2.93 10.48 -13.20
C THR A 111 4.15 10.17 -12.34
N LYS A 112 4.62 11.18 -11.61
CA LYS A 112 5.67 11.05 -10.59
C LYS A 112 5.20 10.08 -9.49
N GLY A 113 6.10 9.25 -8.97
CA GLY A 113 5.77 8.29 -7.91
C GLY A 113 5.26 8.98 -6.64
N SER A 114 4.33 8.33 -5.93
CA SER A 114 3.86 8.81 -4.62
C SER A 114 5.03 8.88 -3.63
N SER A 115 5.08 9.95 -2.82
CA SER A 115 6.21 10.20 -1.92
C SER A 115 6.31 9.13 -0.82
N ALA A 116 7.53 8.79 -0.41
CA ALA A 116 7.79 7.83 0.67
C ALA A 116 7.09 8.20 1.99
N LEU A 117 6.86 9.50 2.25
CA LEU A 117 6.13 9.99 3.41
C LEU A 117 4.67 9.52 3.46
N VAL A 118 4.06 9.30 2.30
CA VAL A 118 2.70 8.75 2.23
C VAL A 118 2.65 7.39 2.90
N LEU A 119 3.61 6.51 2.59
CA LEU A 119 3.67 5.17 3.15
C LEU A 119 3.88 5.20 4.67
N VAL A 120 4.67 6.14 5.18
CA VAL A 120 4.92 6.28 6.62
C VAL A 120 3.65 6.70 7.37
N LEU A 121 2.95 7.75 6.89
CA LEU A 121 1.69 8.20 7.50
C LEU A 121 0.62 7.11 7.43
N VAL A 122 0.56 6.41 6.31
CA VAL A 122 -0.33 5.28 6.09
C VAL A 122 -0.09 4.15 7.10
N LEU A 123 1.16 3.72 7.28
CA LEU A 123 1.50 2.67 8.24
C LEU A 123 1.14 3.10 9.66
N PHE A 124 1.37 4.36 10.00
CA PHE A 124 0.99 4.90 11.31
C PHE A 124 -0.53 4.83 11.54
N PHE A 125 -1.32 5.36 10.60
CA PHE A 125 -2.79 5.37 10.72
C PHE A 125 -3.44 4.00 10.59
N ALA A 126 -2.77 3.01 9.99
CA ALA A 126 -3.26 1.63 9.93
C ALA A 126 -2.88 0.83 11.20
N VAL A 127 -1.66 1.00 11.72
CA VAL A 127 -1.14 0.20 12.85
C VAL A 127 -1.74 0.66 14.17
N VAL A 128 -1.85 1.97 14.40
CA VAL A 128 -2.39 2.53 15.66
C VAL A 128 -3.79 2.00 16.00
N PRO A 129 -4.79 2.03 15.09
CA PRO A 129 -6.12 1.50 15.39
C PRO A 129 -6.12 -0.03 15.52
N VAL A 130 -5.30 -0.76 14.75
CA VAL A 130 -5.18 -2.23 14.91
C VAL A 130 -4.65 -2.60 16.28
N LEU A 131 -3.59 -1.93 16.75
CA LEU A 131 -3.07 -2.10 18.11
C LEU A 131 -4.11 -1.72 19.16
N GLY A 132 -4.88 -0.66 18.92
CA GLY A 132 -6.00 -0.26 19.78
C GLY A 132 -7.09 -1.32 19.87
N ILE A 133 -7.51 -1.91 18.75
CA ILE A 133 -8.53 -2.97 18.70
C ILE A 133 -8.01 -4.24 19.39
N LEU A 134 -6.76 -4.63 19.13
CA LEU A 134 -6.15 -5.79 19.79
C LEU A 134 -6.05 -5.59 21.30
N ALA A 135 -5.68 -4.40 21.76
CA ALA A 135 -5.68 -4.06 23.18
C ALA A 135 -7.10 -4.15 23.77
N ALA A 136 -8.11 -3.65 23.08
CA ALA A 136 -9.50 -3.70 23.54
C ALA A 136 -10.03 -5.14 23.70
N ILE A 137 -9.55 -6.09 22.88
CA ILE A 137 -9.91 -7.51 23.00
C ILE A 137 -9.02 -8.23 24.04
N ALA A 138 -7.72 -7.91 24.09
CA ALA A 138 -6.77 -8.56 24.98
C ALA A 138 -6.96 -8.17 26.45
N VAL A 139 -7.35 -6.93 26.75
CA VAL A 139 -7.60 -6.45 28.12
C VAL A 139 -8.65 -7.29 28.85
N PRO A 140 -9.88 -7.49 28.34
CA PRO A 140 -10.88 -8.31 29.04
C PRO A 140 -10.48 -9.78 29.15
N ALA A 141 -9.82 -10.34 28.12
CA ALA A 141 -9.33 -11.72 28.16
C ALA A 141 -8.25 -11.93 29.24
N TYR A 142 -7.36 -10.95 29.40
CA TYR A 142 -6.31 -11.00 30.41
C TYR A 142 -6.86 -10.86 31.84
N GLN A 143 -7.88 -10.01 32.03
CA GLN A 143 -8.55 -9.88 33.33
C GLN A 143 -9.18 -11.20 33.78
N GLN A 144 -9.88 -11.89 32.87
CA GLN A 144 -10.48 -13.20 33.15
C GLN A 144 -9.45 -14.27 33.53
N TYR A 145 -8.28 -14.26 32.88
CA TYR A 145 -7.20 -15.19 33.20
C TYR A 145 -6.70 -15.02 34.64
N LYS A 146 -6.54 -13.76 35.07
CA LYS A 146 -6.05 -13.46 36.42
C LYS A 146 -7.05 -13.86 37.50
N GLU A 147 -8.34 -13.55 37.31
CA GLU A 147 -9.39 -13.92 38.26
C GLU A 147 -9.50 -15.44 38.42
N ASN A 148 -9.48 -16.20 37.32
CA ASN A 148 -9.54 -17.66 37.37
C ASN A 148 -8.32 -18.27 38.09
N ALA A 149 -7.12 -17.71 37.88
CA ALA A 149 -5.91 -18.16 38.58
C ALA A 149 -6.01 -17.92 40.10
N GLU A 150 -6.55 -16.78 40.52
CA GLU A 150 -6.79 -16.47 41.94
C GLU A 150 -7.87 -17.37 42.54
N GLN A 151 -8.98 -17.64 41.84
CA GLN A 151 -10.04 -18.54 42.28
C GLN A 151 -9.53 -19.96 42.55
N HIS A 152 -8.69 -20.52 41.68
CA HIS A 152 -8.12 -21.86 41.89
C HIS A 152 -7.24 -21.94 43.14
N GLN A 153 -6.54 -20.87 43.50
CA GLN A 153 -5.76 -20.82 44.74
C GLN A 153 -6.67 -20.78 45.98
N ILE A 154 -7.75 -19.98 45.93
CA ILE A 154 -8.73 -19.90 47.01
C ILE A 154 -9.42 -21.26 47.21
N GLU A 155 -9.78 -21.94 46.13
CA GLU A 155 -10.42 -23.24 46.16
C GLU A 155 -9.48 -24.33 46.71
N ALA A 156 -8.19 -24.31 46.32
CA ALA A 156 -7.17 -25.19 46.89
C ALA A 156 -6.96 -24.94 48.39
N LYS A 157 -6.92 -23.66 48.82
CA LYS A 157 -6.81 -23.30 50.23
C LYS A 157 -8.04 -23.72 51.03
N LYS A 158 -9.25 -23.56 50.47
CA LYS A 158 -10.50 -24.07 51.06
C LYS A 158 -10.46 -25.59 51.24
N LYS A 159 -10.04 -26.34 50.21
CA LYS A 159 -9.92 -27.81 50.30
C LYS A 159 -8.94 -28.24 51.39
N ASN A 160 -7.80 -27.56 51.51
CA ASN A 160 -6.83 -27.83 52.57
C ASN A 160 -7.40 -27.51 53.97
N MET A 161 -8.15 -26.41 54.12
CA MET A 161 -8.79 -26.01 55.38
C MET A 161 -9.96 -26.91 55.77
N GLU A 162 -10.74 -27.41 54.81
CA GLU A 162 -11.84 -28.37 55.06
C GLU A 162 -11.32 -29.77 55.40
N SER A 163 -10.14 -30.14 54.87
CA SER A 163 -9.46 -31.40 55.18
C SER A 163 -8.69 -31.41 56.51
N GLU A 164 -8.72 -30.31 57.27
CA GLU A 164 -8.19 -30.20 58.63
C GLU A 164 -9.38 -30.34 59.60
N PRO A 165 -9.84 -31.57 59.94
CA PRO A 165 -11.02 -31.75 60.74
C PRO A 165 -10.60 -31.69 62.21
N GLN A 166 -11.14 -30.72 62.96
CA GLN A 166 -11.47 -30.91 64.38
C GLN A 166 -10.32 -31.42 65.28
N LEU A 167 -9.08 -30.95 65.09
CA LEU A 167 -7.96 -31.25 66.01
C LEU A 167 -7.89 -30.25 67.18
N GLN A 168 -8.80 -29.28 67.25
CA GLN A 168 -8.86 -28.27 68.32
C GLN A 168 -9.98 -28.50 69.35
N ASP A 169 -10.85 -29.51 69.18
CA ASP A 169 -11.91 -29.84 70.15
C ASP A 169 -11.48 -30.91 71.18
N PHE A 170 -10.19 -31.24 71.25
CA PHE A 170 -9.63 -32.21 72.21
C PHE A 170 -8.52 -31.59 73.06
N GLN A 171 -8.86 -30.58 73.86
CA GLN A 171 -8.05 -30.23 75.04
C GLN A 171 -8.91 -30.43 76.31
N PRO A 172 -8.45 -31.30 77.24
CA PRO A 172 -9.18 -31.63 78.47
C PRO A 172 -9.19 -30.51 79.51
#